data_AF-X1QYY4-F1
#
_entry.id   AF-X1QYY4-F1
#
_cell.length_a   1.000
_cell.length_b   1.000
_cell.length_c   1.000
_cell.angle_alpha   90.00
_cell.angle_beta   90.00
_cell.angle_gamma   90.00
#
_symmetry.space_group_name_H-M   'P 1'
#
loop_
_entity.id
_entity.type
_entity.pdbx_description
1 polymer ?
#
loop_
_entity_poly.entity_id
_entity_poly.type
_entity_poly.pdbx_seq_one_letter_code
_entity_poly.pdbx_strand_id
1 'polypeptide(L)'
;MTGYIICVNYQLVRNILAACVRPAGSVLPEKGHVVLICDERNPVFQKGGKGYTAFENTKEALHEPHLLRKCSWQRIANHLRNKNDFSWLVDQLGLKYGL
;
A
#
# COMPACT_ATOMS: atom_id res chain seq x y z
N MET A 1 -10.60 -10.64 -30.09
CA MET A 1 -10.54 -9.44 -29.22
C MET A 1 -9.61 -9.78 -28.06
N THR A 2 -8.31 -9.52 -28.21
CA THR A 2 -7.29 -9.94 -27.24
C THR A 2 -7.31 -8.95 -26.08
N GLY A 3 -8.15 -9.20 -25.08
CA GLY A 3 -8.15 -8.41 -23.86
C GLY A 3 -6.82 -8.59 -23.16
N TYR A 4 -6.02 -7.52 -23.07
CA TYR A 4 -4.82 -7.50 -22.25
C TYR A 4 -5.22 -7.85 -20.81
N ILE A 5 -4.75 -9.02 -20.33
CA ILE A 5 -4.83 -9.36 -18.92
C ILE A 5 -3.88 -8.41 -18.20
N ILE A 6 -4.41 -7.33 -17.63
CA ILE A 6 -3.68 -6.56 -16.63
C ILE A 6 -3.52 -7.51 -15.45
N CYS A 7 -2.30 -7.99 -15.23
CA CYS A 7 -1.98 -8.84 -14.08
C CYS A 7 -2.45 -8.15 -12.81
N VAL A 8 -3.20 -8.85 -11.96
CA VAL A 8 -3.83 -8.29 -10.74
C VAL A 8 -2.79 -7.61 -9.82
N ASN A 9 -1.54 -8.05 -9.89
CA ASN A 9 -0.43 -7.55 -9.07
C ASN A 9 0.39 -6.46 -9.76
N TYR A 10 0.08 -6.10 -11.02
CA TYR A 10 0.90 -5.19 -11.84
C TYR A 10 1.19 -3.87 -11.13
N GLN A 11 0.18 -3.24 -10.55
CA GLN A 11 0.36 -1.94 -9.89
C GLN A 11 1.23 -2.03 -8.63
N LEU A 12 1.15 -3.13 -7.89
CA LEU A 12 2.01 -3.35 -6.73
C LEU A 12 3.46 -3.54 -7.16
N VAL A 13 3.69 -4.42 -8.15
CA VAL A 13 5.03 -4.69 -8.68
C VAL A 13 5.66 -3.44 -9.28
N ARG A 14 4.92 -2.69 -10.10
CA ARG A 14 5.40 -1.44 -10.70
C ARG A 14 5.83 -0.43 -9.63
N ASN A 15 5.04 -0.25 -8.59
CA ASN A 15 5.36 0.70 -7.52
C ASN A 15 6.58 0.26 -6.72
N ILE A 16 6.74 -1.04 -6.47
CA ILE A 16 7.92 -1.58 -5.78
C ILE A 16 9.18 -1.33 -6.60
N LEU A 17 9.14 -1.63 -7.91
CA LEU A 17 10.25 -1.36 -8.81
C LEU A 17 10.58 0.14 -8.85
N ALA A 18 9.58 1.00 -8.98
CA ALA A 18 9.78 2.45 -9.00
C ALA A 18 10.38 2.99 -7.69
N ALA A 19 10.03 2.41 -6.55
CA ALA A 19 10.53 2.83 -5.24
C ALA A 19 11.91 2.27 -4.89
N CYS A 20 12.24 1.07 -5.38
CA CYS A 20 13.39 0.30 -4.89
C CYS A 20 14.53 0.15 -5.92
N VAL A 21 14.28 0.40 -7.21
CA VAL A 21 15.25 0.20 -8.30
C VAL A 21 15.75 1.54 -8.82
N ARG A 22 17.08 1.68 -8.90
CA ARG A 22 17.74 2.87 -9.48
C ARG A 22 17.84 2.77 -11.01
N PRO A 23 18.08 3.89 -11.73
CA PRO A 23 18.26 3.88 -13.18
C PRO A 23 19.32 2.91 -13.70
N ALA A 24 20.35 2.62 -12.88
CA ALA A 24 21.42 1.66 -13.20
C ALA A 24 21.05 0.19 -12.91
N GLY A 25 19.79 -0.11 -12.52
CA GLY A 25 19.31 -1.47 -12.26
C GLY A 25 19.62 -2.02 -10.86
N SER A 26 20.39 -1.29 -10.03
CA SER A 26 20.66 -1.70 -8.65
C SER A 26 19.44 -1.53 -7.75
N VAL A 27 19.15 -2.52 -6.90
CA VAL A 27 18.16 -2.44 -5.83
C VAL A 27 18.82 -1.92 -4.55
N LEU A 28 18.20 -0.98 -3.85
CA LEU A 28 18.62 -0.60 -2.49
C LEU A 28 17.48 -0.87 -1.49
N PRO A 29 17.42 -2.08 -0.90
CA PRO A 29 16.34 -2.47 0.01
C PRO A 29 16.20 -1.53 1.22
N GLU A 30 17.33 -1.02 1.70
CA GLU A 30 17.44 -0.11 2.85
C GLU A 30 16.75 1.26 2.63
N LYS A 31 16.59 1.68 1.37
CA LYS A 31 16.25 3.08 1.01
C LYS A 31 14.90 3.25 0.33
N GLY A 32 14.14 2.18 0.11
CA GLY A 32 12.86 2.22 -0.56
C GLY A 32 11.88 1.21 0.01
N HIS A 33 10.62 1.59 0.16
CA HIS A 33 9.54 0.65 0.41
C HIS A 33 8.22 1.24 -0.10
N VAL A 34 7.28 0.36 -0.38
CA VAL A 34 5.92 0.73 -0.76
C VAL A 34 4.98 0.44 0.41
N VAL A 35 4.12 1.41 0.70
CA VAL A 35 3.02 1.23 1.64
C VAL A 35 1.70 1.27 0.87
N LEU A 36 1.00 0.15 0.85
CA LEU A 36 -0.40 0.09 0.41
C LEU A 36 -1.27 0.70 1.51
N ILE A 37 -1.82 1.89 1.25
CA ILE A 37 -2.79 2.53 2.14
C ILE A 37 -4.20 2.18 1.67
N CYS A 38 -5.01 1.61 2.55
CA CYS A 38 -6.38 1.22 2.28
C CYS A 38 -7.36 1.70 3.36
N ASP A 39 -8.65 1.66 3.06
CA ASP A 39 -9.68 1.70 4.10
C ASP A 39 -9.83 0.29 4.70
N GLU A 40 -9.74 0.15 6.03
CA GLU A 40 -9.86 -1.17 6.69
C GLU A 40 -11.26 -1.77 6.65
N ARG A 41 -12.29 -0.94 6.43
CA ARG A 41 -13.68 -1.38 6.26
C ARG A 41 -13.94 -1.94 4.86
N ASN A 42 -13.04 -1.71 3.91
CA ASN A 42 -13.21 -2.19 2.55
C ASN A 42 -12.97 -3.72 2.48
N PRO A 43 -14.00 -4.54 2.18
CA PRO A 43 -13.88 -6.00 2.17
C PRO A 43 -12.87 -6.51 1.14
N VAL A 44 -12.57 -5.76 0.09
CA VAL A 44 -11.56 -6.11 -0.92
C VAL A 44 -10.17 -6.23 -0.30
N PHE A 45 -9.88 -5.45 0.74
CA PHE A 45 -8.58 -5.40 1.41
C PHE A 45 -8.58 -6.09 2.78
N GLN A 46 -9.68 -6.76 3.15
CA GLN A 46 -9.75 -7.65 4.30
C GLN A 46 -9.27 -9.06 3.95
N LYS A 47 -8.97 -9.88 4.96
CA LYS A 47 -8.48 -11.25 4.76
C LYS A 47 -9.42 -12.05 3.86
N GLY A 48 -8.89 -12.64 2.79
CA GLY A 48 -9.66 -13.36 1.77
C GLY A 48 -10.25 -12.49 0.65
N GLY A 49 -10.20 -11.16 0.77
CA GLY A 49 -10.58 -10.23 -0.29
C GLY A 49 -9.55 -10.19 -1.42
N LYS A 50 -9.99 -9.91 -2.65
CA LYS A 50 -9.12 -9.96 -3.85
C LYS A 50 -7.90 -9.05 -3.75
N GLY A 51 -8.04 -7.85 -3.17
CA GLY A 51 -6.93 -6.93 -2.97
C GLY A 51 -5.96 -7.37 -1.87
N TYR A 52 -6.48 -8.01 -0.81
CA TYR A 52 -5.64 -8.65 0.21
C TYR A 52 -4.85 -9.82 -0.38
N THR A 53 -5.49 -10.70 -1.15
CA THR A 53 -4.81 -11.81 -1.83
C THR A 53 -3.73 -11.32 -2.79
N ALA A 54 -4.01 -10.27 -3.58
CA ALA A 54 -3.01 -9.66 -4.45
C ALA A 54 -1.81 -9.12 -3.66
N PHE A 55 -2.06 -8.46 -2.52
CA PHE A 55 -1.01 -7.97 -1.62
C PHE A 55 -0.16 -9.11 -1.07
N GLU A 56 -0.75 -10.15 -0.50
CA GLU A 56 -0.02 -11.29 0.08
C GLU A 56 0.78 -12.04 -1.00
N ASN A 57 0.15 -12.38 -2.13
CA ASN A 57 0.82 -13.06 -3.23
C ASN A 57 2.02 -12.25 -3.75
N THR A 58 1.87 -10.92 -3.85
CA THR A 58 2.98 -10.06 -4.27
C THR A 58 4.09 -10.06 -3.22
N LYS A 59 3.72 -9.93 -1.94
CA LYS A 59 4.67 -9.87 -0.82
C LYS A 59 5.47 -11.16 -0.67
N GLU A 60 4.82 -12.32 -0.81
CA GLU A 60 5.44 -13.65 -0.76
C GLU A 60 6.36 -13.92 -1.96
N ALA A 61 6.09 -13.29 -3.10
CA ALA A 61 6.93 -13.41 -4.30
C ALA A 61 8.19 -12.51 -4.26
N LEU A 62 8.30 -11.57 -3.31
CA LEU A 62 9.48 -10.72 -3.16
C LEU A 62 10.59 -11.47 -2.43
N HIS A 63 11.84 -11.30 -2.90
CA HIS A 63 13.02 -11.71 -2.14
C HIS A 63 13.11 -10.99 -0.79
N GLU A 64 12.66 -9.72 -0.75
CA GLU A 64 12.61 -8.88 0.44
C GLU A 64 11.16 -8.48 0.77
N PRO A 65 10.38 -9.32 1.46
CA PRO A 65 8.95 -9.09 1.72
C PRO A 65 8.66 -7.79 2.49
N HIS A 66 9.63 -7.28 3.23
CA HIS A 66 9.49 -6.06 4.05
C HIS A 66 9.40 -4.77 3.22
N LEU A 67 9.75 -4.84 1.92
CA LEU A 67 9.63 -3.73 0.97
C LEU A 67 8.18 -3.41 0.58
N LEU A 68 7.26 -4.36 0.79
CA LEU A 68 5.82 -4.14 0.60
C LEU A 68 5.10 -4.22 1.96
N ARG A 69 4.51 -3.09 2.35
CA ARG A 69 3.79 -2.92 3.61
C ARG A 69 2.34 -2.52 3.35
N LYS A 70 1.50 -2.69 4.37
CA LYS A 70 0.09 -2.30 4.34
C LYS A 70 -0.25 -1.51 5.59
N CYS A 71 -1.00 -0.43 5.42
CA CYS A 71 -1.53 0.39 6.51
C CYS A 71 -2.96 0.84 6.17
N SER A 72 -3.75 1.21 7.18
CA SER A 72 -5.08 1.77 6.97
C SER A 72 -5.11 3.28 7.22
N TRP A 73 -6.02 3.98 6.53
CA TRP A 73 -6.26 5.39 6.83
C TRP A 73 -6.70 5.61 8.28
N GLN A 74 -7.49 4.70 8.85
CA GLN A 74 -7.89 4.72 10.25
C GLN A 74 -6.67 4.67 11.18
N ARG A 75 -5.71 3.78 10.92
CA ARG A 75 -4.47 3.69 11.72
C ARG A 75 -3.61 4.93 11.60
N ILE A 76 -3.49 5.49 10.39
CA ILE A 76 -2.75 6.75 10.16
C ILE A 76 -3.43 7.90 10.91
N ALA A 77 -4.74 8.09 10.74
CA ALA A 77 -5.51 9.16 11.36
C ALA A 77 -5.45 9.06 12.90
N ASN A 78 -5.61 7.86 13.47
CA ASN A 78 -5.50 7.64 14.91
C ASN A 78 -4.10 7.96 15.44
N HIS A 79 -3.05 7.59 14.72
CA HIS A 79 -1.67 7.90 15.11
C HIS A 79 -1.38 9.40 15.10
N LEU A 80 -1.87 10.13 14.08
CA LEU A 80 -1.75 11.58 13.99
C LEU A 80 -2.53 12.28 15.11
N ARG A 81 -3.78 11.87 15.33
CA ARG A 81 -4.65 12.41 16.38
C ARG A 81 -4.02 12.25 17.78
N ASN A 82 -3.46 11.08 18.07
CA ASN A 82 -2.84 10.80 19.37
C ASN A 82 -1.58 11.63 19.64
N LYS A 83 -0.92 12.13 18.59
CA LYS A 83 0.25 13.02 18.71
C LYS A 83 -0.11 14.50 18.73
N ASN A 84 -1.38 14.83 18.57
CA ASN A 84 -1.86 16.20 18.38
C ASN A 84 -1.20 16.90 17.16
N ASP A 85 -0.73 16.10 16.20
CA ASP A 85 -0.08 16.57 14.97
C ASP A 85 -1.09 16.58 13.82
N PHE A 86 -1.01 17.60 12.96
CA PHE A 86 -1.81 17.71 11.73
C PHE A 86 -3.33 17.55 11.95
N SER A 87 -3.89 18.18 13.00
CA SER A 87 -5.34 18.16 13.29
C SER A 87 -6.19 18.47 12.06
N TRP A 88 -5.82 19.50 11.30
CA TRP A 88 -6.48 19.86 10.03
C TRP A 88 -6.54 18.70 9.03
N LEU A 89 -5.47 17.88 8.93
CA LEU A 89 -5.42 16.76 8.00
C LEU A 89 -6.31 15.63 8.49
N VAL A 90 -6.31 15.35 9.79
CA VAL A 90 -7.20 14.36 10.40
C VAL A 90 -8.67 14.74 10.16
N ASP A 91 -9.01 16.03 10.30
CA ASP A 91 -10.37 16.52 10.03
C ASP A 91 -10.76 16.34 8.56
N GLN A 92 -9.85 16.70 7.63
CA GLN A 92 -10.10 16.51 6.20
C GLN A 92 -10.21 15.03 5.81
N LEU A 93 -9.41 14.15 6.42
CA LEU A 93 -9.52 12.71 6.23
C LEU A 93 -10.86 12.19 6.76
N GLY A 94 -11.32 12.68 7.91
CA GLY A 94 -12.65 12.40 8.47
C GLY A 94 -13.77 12.82 7.52
N LEU A 95 -13.71 14.03 6.97
CA LEU A 95 -14.70 14.53 6.00
C LEU A 95 -14.73 13.72 4.70
N LYS A 96 -13.56 13.39 4.15
CA LYS A 96 -13.45 12.70 2.86
C LYS A 96 -13.80 11.22 2.93
N TYR A 97 -13.37 10.55 4.00
CA TYR A 97 -13.43 9.10 4.11
C TYR A 97 -14.38 8.61 5.21
N GLY A 98 -14.97 9.49 6.02
CA GLY A 98 -15.83 9.11 7.15
C GLY A 98 -15.07 8.29 8.21
N LEU A 99 -13.86 8.73 8.54
CA LEU A 99 -12.92 8.09 9.47
C LEU A 99 -13.02 8.65 10.88
#